data_AF-A0A3N5B7U8-F1
#
_entry.id   AF-A0A3N5B7U8-F1
#
_cell.length_a   1.000
_cell.length_b   1.000
_cell.length_c   1.000
_cell.angle_alpha   90.00
_cell.angle_beta   90.00
_cell.angle_gamma   90.00
#
_symmetry.space_group_name_H-M   'P 1'
#
loop_
_entity.id
_entity.type
_entity.pdbx_description
1 polymer ?
#
loop_
_entity_poly.entity_id
_entity_poly.type
_entity_poly.pdbx_seq_one_letter_code
_entity_poly.pdbx_strand_id
1 'polypeptide(L)'
;MENAIKNLMSTNVVSVNPQQSLKEAAEMMVQNDIGAVPVVENGQIRGIITDRDITTRATAMGKDGNCTVGECMSGELTTADASMDVHQAAQLMAEKQIRRLPVTENGQLAGMLSLGDLATQNIFQNEAGQALSNISFPAHNQQAQQQGQQAGQQQTMQQNQAQQAQMGQQQAQQQQQQNQGPQNMS
;
A
#
# COMPACT_ATOMS: atom_id res chain seq x y z
N MET A 1 -20.40 -21.17 3.06
CA MET A 1 -20.93 -19.91 2.50
C MET A 1 -20.44 -19.77 1.07
N GLU A 2 -21.26 -19.19 0.21
CA GLU A 2 -20.99 -19.04 -1.23
C GLU A 2 -19.71 -18.24 -1.51
N ASN A 3 -19.39 -17.27 -0.64
CA ASN A 3 -18.24 -16.36 -0.75
C ASN A 3 -17.05 -16.73 0.15
N ALA A 4 -16.86 -18.00 0.50
CA ALA A 4 -15.70 -18.41 1.29
C ALA A 4 -14.41 -18.35 0.46
N ILE A 5 -13.31 -17.88 1.04
CA ILE A 5 -12.03 -17.73 0.33
C ILE A 5 -11.49 -19.04 -0.25
N LYS A 6 -11.82 -20.20 0.34
CA LYS A 6 -11.45 -21.52 -0.21
C LYS A 6 -11.95 -21.77 -1.64
N ASN A 7 -13.00 -21.06 -2.06
CA ASN A 7 -13.55 -21.18 -3.41
C ASN A 7 -12.73 -20.40 -4.45
N LEU A 8 -11.82 -19.52 -4.00
CA LEU A 8 -11.04 -18.61 -4.85
C LEU A 8 -9.53 -18.77 -4.70
N MET A 9 -9.06 -19.30 -3.58
CA MET A 9 -7.64 -19.42 -3.30
C MET A 9 -6.95 -20.37 -4.30
N SER A 10 -5.69 -20.08 -4.59
CA SER A 10 -4.80 -21.04 -5.23
C SER A 10 -4.40 -22.12 -4.22
N THR A 11 -4.63 -23.39 -4.56
CA THR A 11 -4.34 -24.55 -3.68
C THR A 11 -2.97 -25.18 -3.94
N ASN A 12 -2.42 -25.00 -5.15
CA ASN A 12 -1.06 -25.46 -5.46
C ASN A 12 -0.02 -24.45 -4.97
N VAL A 13 0.13 -24.37 -3.65
CA VAL A 13 1.03 -23.40 -3.01
C VAL A 13 2.43 -23.98 -2.91
N VAL A 14 3.36 -23.37 -3.63
CA VAL A 14 4.78 -23.59 -3.38
C VAL A 14 5.20 -22.88 -2.11
N SER A 15 6.00 -23.56 -1.29
CA SER A 15 6.51 -23.04 -0.02
C SER A 15 7.98 -23.42 0.15
N VAL A 16 8.67 -22.67 1.00
CA VAL A 16 10.06 -22.93 1.36
C VAL A 16 10.19 -23.19 2.85
N ASN A 17 11.20 -23.94 3.23
CA ASN A 17 11.59 -24.16 4.61
C ASN A 17 12.57 -23.04 5.06
N PRO A 18 12.55 -22.62 6.35
CA PRO A 18 13.39 -21.53 6.84
C PRO A 18 14.90 -21.77 6.72
N GLN A 19 15.35 -23.02 6.62
CA GLN A 19 16.76 -23.39 6.43
C GLN A 19 17.19 -23.45 4.96
N GLN A 20 16.26 -23.36 4.00
CA GLN A 20 16.62 -23.23 2.59
C GLN A 20 17.26 -21.87 2.31
N SER A 21 18.02 -21.81 1.22
CA SER A 21 18.72 -20.62 0.78
C SER A 21 17.79 -19.61 0.09
N LEU A 22 18.18 -18.33 0.10
CA LEU A 22 17.47 -17.31 -0.68
C LEU A 22 17.54 -17.57 -2.18
N LYS A 23 18.60 -18.21 -2.66
CA LYS A 23 18.71 -18.63 -4.05
C LYS A 23 17.59 -19.61 -4.42
N GLU A 24 17.37 -20.65 -3.63
CA GLU A 24 16.28 -21.61 -3.87
C GLU A 24 14.91 -20.93 -3.82
N ALA A 25 14.70 -20.01 -2.89
CA ALA A 25 13.46 -19.23 -2.82
C ALA A 25 13.26 -18.36 -4.07
N ALA A 26 14.30 -17.70 -4.56
CA ALA A 26 14.26 -16.90 -5.79
C ALA A 26 14.02 -17.76 -7.04
N GLU A 27 14.65 -18.93 -7.13
CA GLU A 27 14.42 -19.89 -8.21
C GLU A 27 12.96 -20.37 -8.23
N MET A 28 12.38 -20.65 -7.05
CA MET A 28 10.97 -21.00 -6.91
C MET A 28 10.05 -19.85 -7.35
N MET A 29 10.39 -18.60 -7.01
CA MET A 29 9.68 -17.41 -7.48
C MET A 29 9.67 -17.31 -9.01
N VAL A 30 10.82 -17.52 -9.66
CA VAL A 30 10.94 -17.51 -11.13
C VAL A 30 10.16 -18.65 -11.76
N GLN A 31 10.29 -19.88 -11.26
CA GLN A 31 9.65 -21.06 -11.82
C GLN A 31 8.12 -20.99 -11.77
N ASN A 32 7.57 -20.32 -10.77
CA ASN A 32 6.13 -20.24 -10.54
C ASN A 32 5.53 -18.87 -10.92
N ASP A 33 6.34 -17.94 -11.42
CA ASP A 33 5.94 -16.56 -11.73
C ASP A 33 5.25 -15.85 -10.54
N ILE A 34 5.87 -15.95 -9.36
CA ILE A 34 5.36 -15.37 -8.11
C ILE A 34 6.43 -14.52 -7.43
N GLY A 35 6.00 -13.50 -6.67
CA GLY A 35 6.89 -12.62 -5.91
C GLY A 35 6.83 -12.80 -4.39
N ALA A 36 6.10 -13.80 -3.90
CA ALA A 36 5.97 -14.09 -2.48
C ALA A 36 5.76 -15.58 -2.25
N VAL A 37 6.45 -16.13 -1.26
CA VAL A 37 6.44 -17.56 -0.94
C VAL A 37 6.24 -17.73 0.57
N PRO A 38 5.23 -18.51 1.02
CA PRO A 38 5.10 -18.88 2.42
C PRO A 38 6.31 -19.68 2.90
N VAL A 39 6.75 -19.37 4.12
CA VAL A 39 7.80 -20.12 4.80
C VAL A 39 7.13 -21.10 5.75
N VAL A 40 7.37 -22.39 5.56
CA VAL A 40 6.70 -23.49 6.28
C VAL A 40 7.73 -24.41 6.91
N GLU A 41 7.51 -24.78 8.17
CA GLU A 41 8.33 -25.75 8.91
C GLU A 41 7.39 -26.69 9.66
N ASN A 42 7.55 -28.00 9.46
CA ASN A 42 6.69 -29.03 10.07
C ASN A 42 5.18 -28.80 9.81
N GLY A 43 4.83 -28.35 8.59
CA GLY A 43 3.46 -28.03 8.18
C GLY A 43 2.91 -26.70 8.71
N GLN A 44 3.64 -26.04 9.62
CA GLN A 44 3.24 -24.77 10.20
C GLN A 44 3.85 -23.59 9.47
N ILE A 45 3.05 -22.56 9.21
CA ILE A 45 3.54 -21.33 8.61
C ILE A 45 4.40 -20.59 9.64
N ARG A 46 5.64 -20.28 9.26
CA ARG A 46 6.64 -19.59 10.09
C ARG A 46 6.88 -18.15 9.65
N GLY A 47 6.59 -17.84 8.39
CA GLY A 47 6.73 -16.51 7.85
C GLY A 47 6.32 -16.44 6.38
N ILE A 48 6.66 -15.33 5.75
CA ILE A 48 6.59 -15.14 4.31
C ILE A 48 7.88 -14.47 3.83
N ILE A 49 8.37 -14.87 2.66
CA ILE A 49 9.50 -14.22 1.99
C ILE A 49 9.03 -13.65 0.66
N THR A 50 9.42 -12.41 0.37
CA THR A 50 9.09 -11.70 -0.87
C THR A 50 10.34 -11.27 -1.64
N ASP A 51 10.18 -10.97 -2.92
CA ASP A 51 11.23 -10.35 -3.76
C ASP A 51 11.83 -9.07 -3.11
N ARG A 52 10.98 -8.27 -2.46
CA ARG A 52 11.38 -7.10 -1.70
C ARG A 52 12.20 -7.46 -0.47
N ASP A 53 11.85 -8.54 0.24
CA ASP A 53 12.64 -8.98 1.39
C ASP A 53 14.03 -9.42 0.96
N ILE A 54 14.15 -10.19 -0.13
CA ILE A 54 15.44 -10.58 -0.71
C ILE A 54 16.26 -9.32 -1.05
N THR A 55 15.63 -8.36 -1.72
CA THR A 55 16.31 -7.12 -2.14
C THR A 55 16.76 -6.27 -0.94
N THR A 56 15.87 -6.05 0.04
CA THR A 56 16.08 -5.06 1.10
C THR A 56 16.77 -5.61 2.35
N ARG A 57 16.68 -6.93 2.60
CA ARG A 57 17.25 -7.58 3.79
C ARG A 57 18.44 -8.48 3.49
N ALA A 58 18.66 -8.86 2.22
CA ALA A 58 19.85 -9.58 1.79
C ALA A 58 20.75 -8.74 0.89
N THR A 59 20.30 -8.43 -0.34
CA THR A 59 21.14 -7.73 -1.32
C THR A 59 21.63 -6.38 -0.82
N ALA A 60 20.74 -5.54 -0.30
CA ALA A 60 21.10 -4.24 0.26
C ALA A 60 22.04 -4.34 1.49
N MET A 61 22.05 -5.49 2.16
CA MET A 61 22.88 -5.74 3.35
C MET A 61 24.20 -6.45 3.00
N GLY A 62 24.49 -6.66 1.71
CA GLY A 62 25.71 -7.35 1.25
C GLY A 62 25.71 -8.86 1.47
N LYS A 63 24.55 -9.47 1.75
CA LYS A 63 24.41 -10.93 1.81
C LYS A 63 24.30 -11.51 0.40
N ASP A 64 24.77 -12.74 0.23
CA ASP A 64 24.64 -13.49 -1.02
C ASP A 64 23.43 -14.44 -0.98
N GLY A 65 23.22 -15.17 -2.08
CA GLY A 65 22.11 -16.12 -2.20
C GLY A 65 22.20 -17.35 -1.29
N ASN A 66 23.32 -17.56 -0.57
CA ASN A 66 23.51 -18.71 0.32
C ASN A 66 22.94 -18.48 1.72
N CYS A 67 22.61 -17.23 2.09
CA CYS A 67 21.93 -16.97 3.35
C CYS A 67 20.55 -17.63 3.36
N THR A 68 20.08 -17.95 4.56
CA THR A 68 18.86 -18.71 4.76
C THR A 68 17.62 -17.82 4.63
N VAL A 69 16.51 -18.42 4.21
CA VAL A 69 15.20 -17.77 4.17
C VAL A 69 14.81 -17.22 5.55
N GLY A 70 15.07 -17.99 6.62
CA GLY A 70 14.75 -17.60 8.00
C GLY A 70 15.41 -16.29 8.45
N GLU A 71 16.58 -15.94 7.89
CA GLU A 71 17.28 -14.70 8.23
C GLU A 71 16.67 -13.44 7.58
N CYS A 72 15.86 -13.60 6.53
CA CYS A 72 15.34 -12.48 5.74
C CYS A 72 13.81 -12.43 5.65
N MET A 73 13.11 -13.53 5.98
CA MET A 73 11.66 -13.60 5.95
C MET A 73 11.00 -12.61 6.93
N SER A 74 9.76 -12.22 6.64
CA SER A 74 8.91 -11.54 7.61
C SER A 74 8.23 -12.57 8.52
N GLY A 75 8.40 -12.40 9.84
CA GLY A 75 7.75 -13.22 10.86
C GLY A 75 6.35 -12.74 11.29
N GLU A 76 5.92 -11.53 10.89
CA GLU A 76 4.56 -11.08 11.16
C GLU A 76 3.59 -11.82 10.23
N LEU A 77 2.95 -12.84 10.78
CA LEU A 77 2.03 -13.72 10.07
C LEU A 77 0.62 -13.14 10.08
N THR A 78 0.19 -12.64 8.93
CA THR A 78 -1.24 -12.46 8.66
C THR A 78 -1.71 -13.65 7.84
N THR A 79 -2.65 -14.43 8.38
CA THR A 79 -3.27 -15.57 7.71
C THR A 79 -4.78 -15.48 7.82
N ALA A 80 -5.51 -16.16 6.94
CA ALA A 80 -6.95 -16.31 7.04
C ALA A 80 -7.37 -17.77 7.01
N ASP A 81 -8.41 -18.11 7.75
CA ASP A 81 -9.02 -19.44 7.66
C ASP A 81 -9.77 -19.61 6.34
N ALA A 82 -9.71 -20.81 5.75
CA ALA A 82 -10.35 -21.17 4.48
C ALA A 82 -11.86 -20.84 4.42
N SER A 83 -12.53 -20.79 5.56
CA SER A 83 -13.95 -20.44 5.68
C SER A 83 -14.25 -18.93 5.74
N MET A 84 -13.23 -18.07 5.87
CA MET A 84 -13.36 -16.61 5.92
C MET A 84 -14.07 -16.09 4.67
N ASP A 85 -14.87 -15.04 4.84
CA ASP A 85 -15.52 -14.36 3.74
C ASP A 85 -14.54 -13.52 2.92
N VAL A 86 -14.75 -13.46 1.60
CA VAL A 86 -13.89 -12.72 0.67
C VAL A 86 -13.80 -11.23 0.97
N HIS A 87 -14.89 -10.58 1.39
CA HIS A 87 -14.87 -9.17 1.74
C HIS A 87 -13.97 -8.92 2.96
N GLN A 88 -14.10 -9.79 3.97
CA GLN A 88 -13.25 -9.73 5.17
C GLN A 88 -11.78 -9.95 4.82
N ALA A 89 -11.47 -10.88 3.91
CA ALA A 89 -10.11 -11.12 3.45
C ALA A 89 -9.53 -9.91 2.71
N ALA A 90 -10.31 -9.25 1.85
CA ALA A 90 -9.90 -8.03 1.15
C ALA A 90 -9.64 -6.87 2.13
N GLN A 91 -10.50 -6.71 3.14
CA GLN A 91 -10.31 -5.73 4.20
C GLN A 91 -9.03 -6.02 5.01
N LEU A 92 -8.80 -7.27 5.40
CA LEU A 92 -7.60 -7.69 6.12
C LEU A 92 -6.33 -7.41 5.30
N MET A 93 -6.35 -7.70 3.99
CA MET A 93 -5.27 -7.36 3.07
C MET A 93 -4.99 -5.85 3.04
N ALA A 94 -6.04 -5.02 3.00
CA ALA A 94 -5.91 -3.57 3.02
C ALA A 94 -5.32 -3.07 4.34
N GLU A 95 -5.83 -3.53 5.48
CA GLU A 95 -5.38 -3.14 6.82
C GLU A 95 -3.92 -3.53 7.06
N LYS A 96 -3.53 -4.74 6.63
CA LYS A 96 -2.18 -5.27 6.79
C LYS A 96 -1.22 -4.84 5.68
N GLN A 97 -1.70 -4.07 4.70
CA GLN A 97 -0.91 -3.57 3.58
C GLN A 97 -0.25 -4.70 2.77
N ILE A 98 -0.96 -5.82 2.61
CA ILE A 98 -0.49 -7.01 1.89
C ILE A 98 -1.40 -7.29 0.69
N ARG A 99 -0.80 -7.80 -0.39
CA ARG A 99 -1.54 -8.15 -1.63
C ARG A 99 -1.82 -9.65 -1.78
N ARG A 100 -1.23 -10.45 -0.89
CA ARG A 100 -1.31 -11.90 -0.85
C ARG A 100 -1.48 -12.32 0.60
N LEU A 101 -2.37 -13.28 0.83
CA LEU A 101 -2.81 -13.74 2.13
C LEU A 101 -2.71 -15.27 2.17
N PRO A 102 -1.79 -15.82 2.98
CA PRO A 102 -1.78 -17.26 3.25
C PRO A 102 -3.09 -17.71 3.88
N VAL A 103 -3.65 -18.76 3.32
CA VAL A 103 -4.91 -19.37 3.75
C VAL A 103 -4.60 -20.66 4.50
N THR A 104 -5.20 -20.82 5.67
CA THR A 104 -5.04 -22.00 6.51
C THR A 104 -6.33 -22.80 6.63
N GLU A 105 -6.20 -24.10 6.84
CA GLU A 105 -7.29 -24.98 7.26
C GLU A 105 -6.75 -25.85 8.40
N ASN A 106 -7.42 -25.84 9.56
CA ASN A 106 -6.93 -26.52 10.78
C ASN A 106 -5.48 -26.11 11.18
N GLY A 107 -5.11 -24.85 10.94
CA GLY A 107 -3.78 -24.32 11.26
C GLY A 107 -2.65 -24.78 10.33
N GLN A 108 -2.96 -25.49 9.24
CA GLN A 108 -2.01 -25.89 8.21
C GLN A 108 -2.20 -25.02 6.97
N LEU A 109 -1.14 -24.80 6.19
CA LEU A 109 -1.24 -24.07 4.92
C LEU A 109 -2.13 -24.85 3.95
N ALA A 110 -3.23 -24.22 3.52
CA ALA A 110 -4.22 -24.80 2.62
C ALA A 110 -4.23 -24.11 1.25
N GLY A 111 -3.84 -22.84 1.20
CA GLY A 111 -3.87 -22.05 -0.02
C GLY A 111 -3.20 -20.69 0.10
N MET A 112 -3.24 -19.95 -1.00
CA MET A 112 -2.87 -18.54 -1.07
C MET A 112 -3.99 -17.79 -1.79
N LEU A 113 -4.42 -16.67 -1.22
CA LEU A 113 -5.34 -15.75 -1.87
C LEU A 113 -4.59 -14.46 -2.22
N SER A 114 -4.76 -13.96 -3.44
CA SER A 114 -4.19 -12.69 -3.89
C SER A 114 -5.28 -11.72 -4.34
N LEU A 115 -4.97 -10.42 -4.37
CA LEU A 115 -5.85 -9.43 -4.99
C LEU A 115 -6.05 -9.70 -6.50
N GLY A 116 -5.10 -10.37 -7.15
CA GLY A 116 -5.25 -10.83 -8.52
C GLY A 116 -6.38 -11.85 -8.64
N ASP A 117 -6.42 -12.84 -7.74
CA ASP A 117 -7.49 -13.86 -7.71
C ASP A 117 -8.86 -13.19 -7.55
N LEU A 118 -8.97 -12.21 -6.65
CA LEU A 118 -10.21 -11.44 -6.46
C LEU A 118 -10.59 -10.64 -7.71
N ALA A 119 -9.62 -9.99 -8.36
CA ALA A 119 -9.87 -9.16 -9.55
C ALA A 119 -10.35 -9.96 -10.77
N THR A 120 -9.98 -11.24 -10.87
CA THR A 120 -10.45 -12.12 -11.96
C THR A 120 -11.91 -12.53 -11.83
N GLN A 121 -12.52 -12.32 -10.67
CA GLN A 121 -13.92 -12.65 -10.40
C GLN A 121 -14.78 -11.40 -10.51
N ASN A 122 -15.72 -11.37 -11.45
CA ASN A 122 -16.56 -10.19 -11.72
C ASN A 122 -17.25 -9.63 -10.46
N ILE A 123 -17.67 -10.50 -9.53
CA ILE A 123 -18.37 -10.09 -8.30
C ILE A 123 -17.46 -9.50 -7.23
N PHE A 124 -16.13 -9.68 -7.31
CA PHE A 124 -15.15 -9.22 -6.31
C PHE A 124 -14.18 -8.14 -6.81
N GLN A 125 -14.44 -7.56 -7.99
CA GLN A 125 -13.60 -6.51 -8.58
C GLN A 125 -13.57 -5.24 -7.72
N ASN A 126 -14.69 -4.91 -7.06
CA ASN A 126 -14.77 -3.74 -6.19
C ASN A 126 -13.90 -3.91 -4.94
N GLU A 127 -13.97 -5.09 -4.31
CA GLU A 127 -13.17 -5.47 -3.16
C GLU A 127 -11.69 -5.44 -3.50
N ALA A 128 -11.30 -6.04 -4.64
CA ALA A 128 -9.93 -6.03 -5.12
C ALA A 128 -9.43 -4.60 -5.38
N GLY A 129 -10.24 -3.77 -6.03
CA GLY A 129 -9.90 -2.37 -6.35
C GLY A 129 -9.76 -1.50 -5.10
N GLN A 130 -10.70 -1.61 -4.15
CA GLN A 130 -10.65 -0.86 -2.88
C GLN A 130 -9.44 -1.26 -2.04
N ALA A 131 -9.20 -2.56 -1.86
CA ALA A 131 -8.05 -3.05 -1.13
C ALA A 131 -6.74 -2.58 -1.80
N LEU A 132 -6.62 -2.73 -3.12
CA LEU A 132 -5.44 -2.28 -3.87
C LEU A 132 -5.20 -0.77 -3.75
N SER A 133 -6.26 0.04 -3.80
CA SER A 133 -6.17 1.49 -3.59
C SER A 133 -5.61 1.80 -2.21
N ASN A 134 -6.15 1.18 -1.16
CA ASN A 134 -5.71 1.41 0.23
C ASN A 134 -4.27 0.94 0.49
N ILE A 135 -3.83 -0.11 -0.21
CA ILE A 135 -2.43 -0.59 -0.13
C ILE A 135 -1.49 0.34 -0.91
N SER A 136 -1.94 0.86 -2.05
CA SER A 136 -1.16 1.79 -2.88
C SER A 136 -1.03 3.17 -2.22
N PHE A 137 -2.03 3.56 -1.44
CA PHE A 137 -2.08 4.83 -0.70
C PHE A 137 -2.33 4.60 0.80
N PRO A 138 -1.30 4.15 1.55
CA PRO A 138 -1.40 3.92 2.99
C PRO A 138 -1.87 5.18 3.73
N ALA A 139 -2.59 5.03 4.84
CA ALA A 139 -3.11 6.16 5.64
C ALA A 139 -2.05 7.19 6.07
N HIS A 140 -0.79 6.76 6.26
CA HIS A 140 0.33 7.67 6.53
C HIS A 140 0.61 8.64 5.37
N ASN A 141 0.39 8.22 4.12
CA ASN A 141 0.46 9.07 2.93
C ASN A 141 -0.78 9.95 2.77
N GLN A 142 -1.94 9.54 3.30
CA GLN A 142 -3.17 10.34 3.24
C GLN A 142 -3.08 11.60 4.12
N GLN A 143 -2.46 11.50 5.30
CA GLN A 143 -2.18 12.67 6.15
C GLN A 143 -1.20 13.65 5.49
N ALA A 144 -0.14 13.14 4.84
CA ALA A 144 0.81 13.97 4.11
C ALA A 144 0.17 14.67 2.89
N GLN A 145 -0.72 13.97 2.16
CA GLN A 145 -1.47 14.55 1.03
C GLN A 145 -2.52 15.57 1.49
N GLN A 146 -3.24 15.31 2.58
CA GLN A 146 -4.20 16.27 3.16
C GLN A 146 -3.50 17.54 3.68
N GLN A 147 -2.34 17.40 4.32
CA GLN A 147 -1.51 18.54 4.74
C GLN A 147 -1.00 19.35 3.55
N GLY A 148 -0.56 18.68 2.47
CA GLY A 148 -0.15 19.34 1.23
C GLY A 148 -1.30 20.12 0.54
N GLN A 149 -2.51 19.55 0.52
CA GLN A 149 -3.69 20.21 -0.05
C GLN A 149 -4.15 21.41 0.80
N GLN A 150 -4.15 21.27 2.14
CA GLN A 150 -4.47 22.37 3.05
C GLN A 150 -3.45 23.51 2.98
N ALA A 151 -2.16 23.18 2.89
CA ALA A 151 -1.11 24.18 2.71
C ALA A 151 -1.28 24.95 1.39
N GLY A 152 -1.59 24.25 0.29
CA GLY A 152 -1.88 24.88 -1.00
C GLY A 152 -3.07 25.84 -0.94
N GLN A 153 -4.18 25.43 -0.32
CA GLN A 153 -5.37 26.27 -0.17
C GLN A 153 -5.11 27.52 0.70
N GLN A 154 -4.34 27.39 1.80
CA GLN A 154 -3.95 28.54 2.62
C GLN A 154 -3.06 29.52 1.85
N GLN A 155 -2.12 29.02 1.06
CA GLN A 155 -1.24 29.87 0.24
C GLN A 155 -2.03 30.65 -0.81
N THR A 156 -2.99 30.01 -1.49
CA THR A 156 -3.89 30.68 -2.43
C THR A 156 -4.77 31.73 -1.75
N MET A 157 -5.31 31.44 -0.56
CA MET A 157 -6.10 32.42 0.20
C MET A 157 -5.26 33.64 0.62
N GLN A 158 -4.03 33.43 1.09
CA GLN A 158 -3.13 34.53 1.46
C GLN A 158 -2.74 35.40 0.26
N GLN A 159 -2.47 34.79 -0.89
CA GLN A 159 -2.19 35.54 -2.13
C GLN A 159 -3.38 36.39 -2.56
N ASN A 160 -4.60 35.85 -2.51
CA ASN A 160 -5.81 36.59 -2.86
C ASN A 160 -6.07 37.76 -1.90
N GLN A 161 -5.85 37.57 -0.59
CA GLN A 161 -5.98 38.66 0.40
C GLN A 161 -4.93 39.75 0.19
N ALA A 162 -3.68 39.38 -0.11
CA ALA A 162 -2.62 40.34 -0.40
C ALA A 162 -2.91 41.17 -1.66
N GLN A 163 -3.42 40.54 -2.73
CA GLN A 163 -3.83 41.23 -3.95
C GLN A 163 -4.99 42.21 -3.71
N GLN A 164 -6.00 41.82 -2.92
CA GLN A 164 -7.12 42.70 -2.56
C GLN A 164 -6.65 43.90 -1.72
N ALA A 165 -5.75 43.69 -0.77
CA ALA A 165 -5.19 44.78 0.04
C ALA A 165 -4.40 45.79 -0.83
N GLN A 166 -3.60 45.29 -1.78
CA GLN A 166 -2.86 46.15 -2.72
C GLN A 166 -3.79 46.95 -3.64
N MET A 167 -4.84 46.32 -4.18
CA MET A 167 -5.84 47.04 -4.98
C MET A 167 -6.57 48.12 -4.17
N GLY A 168 -6.93 47.84 -2.92
CA GLY A 168 -7.56 48.82 -2.04
C GLY A 168 -6.64 50.03 -1.74
N GLN A 169 -5.35 49.78 -1.51
CA GLN A 169 -4.37 50.86 -1.30
C GLN A 169 -4.17 51.72 -2.56
N GLN A 170 -4.11 51.11 -3.75
CA GLN A 170 -4.01 51.84 -5.02
C GLN A 170 -5.25 52.70 -5.29
N GLN A 171 -6.44 52.17 -5.04
CA GLN A 171 -7.70 52.93 -5.18
C GLN A 171 -7.75 54.11 -4.19
N ALA A 172 -7.33 53.91 -2.94
CA ALA A 172 -7.26 54.98 -1.95
C ALA A 172 -6.26 56.08 -2.36
N GLN A 173 -5.09 55.71 -2.89
CA GLN A 173 -4.10 56.67 -3.39
C GLN A 173 -4.61 57.44 -4.62
N GLN A 174 -5.29 56.78 -5.55
CA GLN A 174 -5.90 57.44 -6.71
C GLN A 174 -7.00 58.42 -6.30
N GLN A 175 -7.85 58.07 -5.33
CA GLN A 175 -8.87 58.99 -4.80
C GLN A 175 -8.27 60.19 -4.07
N GLN A 176 -7.17 60.00 -3.33
CA GLN A 176 -6.44 61.11 -2.69
C GLN A 176 -5.81 62.06 -3.72
N GLN A 177 -5.27 61.53 -4.82
CA GLN A 177 -4.72 62.35 -5.91
C GLN A 177 -5.81 63.09 -6.70
N GLN A 178 -7.00 62.50 -6.88
CA GLN A 178 -8.14 63.16 -7.52
C GLN A 178 -8.76 64.27 -6.65
N ASN A 179 -8.75 64.11 -5.32
CA ASN A 179 -9.22 65.14 -4.39
C ASN A 179 -8.21 66.28 -4.14
N GLN A 180 -6.97 66.16 -4.63
CA GLN A 180 -5.96 67.22 -4.63
C GLN A 180 -5.91 67.97 -5.99
N GLY A 181 -7.07 68.16 -6.63
CA GLY A 181 -7.21 69.02 -7.81
C GLY A 181 -6.70 70.45 -7.56
N PRO A 182 -6.21 71.14 -8.61
CA PRO A 182 -5.25 72.23 -8.49
C PRO A 182 -5.81 73.42 -7.71
N GLN A 183 -5.35 73.61 -6.47
CA GLN A 183 -5.29 74.94 -5.87
C GLN A 183 -4.21 75.73 -6.61
N ASN A 184 -4.57 76.35 -7.73
CA ASN A 184 -3.81 77.50 -8.17
C ASN A 184 -4.62 78.52 -8.97
N MET A 185 -4.33 79.77 -8.60
CA MET A 185 -4.57 81.03 -9.29
C MET A 185 -6.00 81.57 -9.25
N SER A 186 -6.27 82.39 -8.24
CA SER A 186 -6.33 83.87 -8.39
C SER A 186 -6.17 84.55 -7.04
#